data_AF-G9B7D9-F1
#
_entry.id   AF-G9B7D9-F1
#
_cell.length_a   1.000
_cell.length_b   1.000
_cell.length_c   1.000
_cell.angle_alpha   90.00
_cell.angle_beta   90.00
_cell.angle_gamma   90.00
#
_symmetry.space_group_name_H-M   'P 1'
#
loop_
_entity.id
_entity.type
_entity.pdbx_description
1 polymer ?
#
loop_
_entity_poly.entity_id
_entity_poly.type
_entity_poly.pdbx_seq_one_letter_code
_entity_poly.pdbx_strand_id
1 'polypeptide(L)'
;NAEHIGTQLRSCEEEAFLSSSSLQSRIQRKCVEFKLKDSSREAVDLISSAVEERLKTMVEKLSVIAQHRLEIYREDPKYEPVTDVRSQLKFFEQLDAMERKRRDEQEREMLLRAAKSRSKQEDPEQLRLKRKPK
;
A
#
# COMPACT_ATOMS: atom_id res chain seq x y z
N ASN A 1 53.78 -5.17 -6.84
CA ASN A 1 53.29 -6.56 -6.90
C ASN A 1 51.83 -6.57 -7.31
N ALA A 2 51.60 -6.43 -8.63
CA ALA A 2 50.30 -6.63 -9.25
C ALA A 2 50.21 -8.11 -9.64
N GLU A 3 49.89 -8.95 -8.67
CA GLU A 3 49.66 -10.36 -8.93
C GLU A 3 48.34 -10.51 -9.67
N HIS A 4 48.44 -11.15 -10.82
CA HIS A 4 47.37 -11.44 -11.74
C HIS A 4 46.33 -12.32 -11.04
N ILE A 5 45.24 -11.70 -10.59
CA ILE A 5 44.01 -12.43 -10.32
C ILE A 5 43.49 -12.85 -11.70
N GLY A 6 43.94 -14.02 -12.14
CA GLY A 6 43.42 -14.67 -13.33
C GLY A 6 41.91 -14.82 -13.16
N THR A 7 41.16 -14.00 -13.89
CA THR A 7 39.76 -14.27 -14.17
C THR A 7 39.71 -15.57 -14.95
N GLN A 8 39.62 -16.70 -14.24
CA GLN A 8 38.97 -17.88 -14.77
C GLN A 8 37.54 -17.43 -15.11
N LEU A 9 37.36 -16.98 -16.34
CA LEU A 9 36.09 -17.10 -17.03
C LEU A 9 35.85 -18.60 -17.11
N ARG A 10 35.31 -19.19 -16.04
CA ARG A 10 34.51 -20.40 -16.20
C ARG A 10 33.48 -19.98 -17.22
N SER A 11 33.63 -20.47 -18.45
CA SER A 11 32.54 -20.57 -19.39
C SER A 11 31.47 -21.32 -18.63
N CYS A 12 30.61 -20.58 -17.95
CA CYS A 12 29.44 -21.14 -17.31
C CYS A 12 28.71 -21.77 -18.49
N GLU A 13 28.63 -23.09 -18.53
CA GLU A 13 27.56 -23.66 -19.35
C GLU A 13 26.30 -22.96 -18.85
N GLU A 14 25.59 -22.33 -19.76
CA GLU A 14 24.40 -21.53 -19.48
C GLU A 14 23.33 -22.51 -19.01
N GLU A 15 23.42 -22.92 -17.74
CA GLU A 15 22.46 -23.81 -17.12
C GLU A 15 21.13 -23.06 -17.06
N ALA A 16 20.07 -23.70 -17.54
CA ALA A 16 18.76 -23.09 -17.55
C ALA A 16 18.34 -22.69 -16.12
N PHE A 17 18.10 -21.39 -15.92
CA PHE A 17 17.60 -20.82 -14.66
C PHE A 17 16.35 -21.52 -14.09
N LEU A 18 15.40 -21.87 -14.97
CA LEU A 18 14.19 -22.62 -14.64
C LEU A 18 14.41 -24.12 -14.81
N SER A 19 13.62 -24.92 -14.07
CA SER A 19 13.54 -26.37 -14.29
C SER A 19 13.08 -26.69 -15.72
N SER A 20 14.03 -27.08 -16.59
CA SER A 20 13.76 -27.36 -18.01
C SER A 20 12.69 -28.43 -18.19
N SER A 21 12.71 -29.51 -17.40
CA SER A 21 11.73 -30.61 -17.50
C SER A 21 10.30 -30.17 -17.17
N SER A 22 10.14 -29.37 -16.10
CA SER A 22 8.85 -28.83 -15.69
C SER A 22 8.33 -27.80 -16.68
N LEU A 23 9.22 -26.92 -17.17
CA LEU A 23 8.89 -25.89 -18.13
C LEU A 23 8.50 -26.50 -19.48
N GLN A 24 9.27 -27.45 -20.00
CA GLN A 24 8.98 -28.17 -21.24
C GLN A 24 7.64 -28.90 -21.14
N SER A 25 7.36 -29.59 -20.03
CA SER A 25 6.07 -30.28 -19.81
C SER A 25 4.88 -29.32 -19.79
N ARG A 26 5.06 -28.08 -19.32
CA ARG A 26 4.04 -27.03 -19.35
C ARG A 26 3.84 -26.45 -20.74
N ILE A 27 4.94 -26.16 -21.45
CA ILE A 27 4.90 -25.64 -22.82
C ILE A 27 4.25 -26.66 -23.74
N GLN A 28 4.63 -27.94 -23.65
CA GLN A 28 4.08 -29.01 -24.47
C GLN A 28 2.56 -29.15 -24.30
N ARG A 29 2.06 -29.09 -23.07
CA ARG A 29 0.61 -29.09 -22.81
C ARG A 29 -0.10 -27.94 -23.51
N LYS A 30 0.51 -26.75 -23.53
CA LYS A 30 -0.03 -25.58 -24.24
C LYS A 30 0.06 -25.74 -25.75
N CYS A 31 1.14 -26.29 -26.29
CA CYS A 31 1.23 -26.60 -27.73
C CYS A 31 0.09 -27.52 -28.17
N VAL A 32 -0.18 -28.59 -27.42
CA VAL A 32 -1.31 -29.51 -27.70
C VAL A 32 -2.65 -28.79 -27.65
N GLU A 33 -2.89 -27.97 -26.62
CA GLU A 33 -4.12 -27.18 -26.45
C GLU A 33 -4.38 -26.26 -27.65
N PHE A 34 -3.33 -25.63 -28.19
CA PHE A 34 -3.42 -24.72 -29.33
C PHE A 34 -3.18 -25.41 -30.69
N LYS A 35 -3.07 -26.75 -30.73
CA LYS A 35 -2.77 -27.52 -31.96
C LYS A 35 -1.49 -27.05 -32.68
N LEU A 36 -0.50 -26.63 -31.90
CA LEU A 36 0.84 -26.25 -32.36
C LEU A 36 1.77 -27.47 -32.38
N LYS A 37 2.83 -27.40 -33.17
CA LYS A 37 3.91 -28.39 -33.15
C LYS A 37 4.67 -28.33 -31.81
N ASP A 38 5.34 -29.43 -31.48
CA ASP A 38 6.17 -29.56 -30.28
C ASP A 38 7.20 -28.43 -30.17
N SER A 39 7.46 -27.98 -28.95
CA SER A 39 8.44 -26.92 -28.68
C SER A 39 9.87 -27.46 -28.71
N SER A 40 10.78 -26.74 -29.37
CA SER A 40 12.22 -27.06 -29.37
C SER A 40 12.84 -26.84 -27.99
N ARG A 41 13.94 -27.55 -27.71
CA ARG A 41 14.74 -27.34 -26.49
C ARG A 41 15.26 -25.91 -26.38
N GLU A 42 15.72 -25.35 -27.50
CA GLU A 42 16.19 -23.95 -27.57
C GLU A 42 15.12 -22.95 -27.14
N ALA A 43 13.85 -23.19 -27.47
CA ALA A 43 12.77 -22.31 -27.02
C ALA A 43 12.57 -22.38 -25.50
N VAL A 44 12.72 -23.56 -24.89
CA VAL A 44 12.65 -23.74 -23.43
C VAL A 44 13.79 -23.00 -22.75
N ASP A 45 15.02 -23.14 -23.26
CA ASP A 45 16.22 -22.50 -22.71
C ASP A 45 16.16 -20.97 -22.88
N LEU A 46 15.66 -20.47 -24.02
CA LEU A 46 15.44 -19.04 -24.25
C LEU A 46 14.39 -18.46 -23.31
N ILE A 47 13.27 -19.16 -23.09
CA ILE A 47 12.25 -18.72 -22.14
C ILE A 47 12.83 -18.67 -20.72
N SER A 48 13.62 -19.69 -20.34
CA SER A 48 14.30 -19.74 -19.05
C SER A 48 15.20 -18.52 -18.84
N SER A 49 16.04 -18.22 -19.83
CA SER A 49 16.96 -17.07 -19.83
C SER A 49 16.22 -15.73 -19.81
N ALA A 50 15.13 -15.61 -20.57
CA ALA A 50 14.30 -14.39 -20.58
C ALA A 50 13.61 -14.16 -19.22
N VAL A 51 13.23 -15.22 -18.51
CA VAL A 51 12.69 -15.12 -17.15
C VAL A 51 13.77 -14.69 -16.16
N GLU A 52 14.98 -15.24 -16.26
CA GLU A 52 16.11 -14.82 -15.44
C GLU A 52 16.39 -13.32 -15.60
N GLU A 53 16.54 -12.84 -16.84
CA GLU A 53 16.83 -11.42 -17.12
C GLU A 53 15.71 -10.51 -16.64
N ARG A 54 14.44 -10.95 -16.77
CA ARG A 54 13.30 -10.22 -16.23
C ARG A 54 13.34 -10.13 -14.71
N LEU A 55 13.70 -11.20 -14.02
CA LEU A 55 13.82 -11.22 -12.56
C LEU A 55 15.00 -10.36 -12.10
N LYS A 56 16.13 -10.41 -12.80
CA LYS A 56 17.28 -9.54 -12.54
C LYS A 56 16.89 -8.06 -12.63
N THR A 57 16.20 -7.67 -13.71
CA THR A 57 15.65 -6.31 -13.86
C THR A 57 14.73 -5.93 -12.70
N MET A 58 13.89 -6.86 -12.22
CA MET A 58 13.00 -6.60 -11.08
C MET A 58 13.79 -6.43 -9.78
N VAL A 59 14.82 -7.24 -9.54
CA VAL A 59 15.70 -7.14 -8.37
C VAL A 59 16.47 -5.81 -8.39
N GLU A 60 17.00 -5.39 -9.54
CA GLU A 60 17.67 -4.08 -9.69
C GLU A 60 16.74 -2.93 -9.31
N LYS A 61 15.48 -2.95 -9.76
CA LYS A 61 14.47 -1.95 -9.38
C LYS A 61 14.17 -1.98 -7.88
N LEU A 62 14.09 -3.17 -7.28
CA LEU A 62 13.92 -3.32 -5.84
C LEU A 62 15.12 -2.78 -5.06
N SER A 63 16.34 -2.95 -5.57
CA SER A 63 17.56 -2.38 -4.99
C SER A 63 17.51 -0.85 -4.96
N VAL A 64 17.06 -0.20 -6.05
CA VAL A 64 16.87 1.26 -6.09
C VAL A 64 15.84 1.70 -5.05
N ILE A 65 14.69 1.01 -4.95
CA ILE A 65 13.68 1.31 -3.93
C ILE A 65 14.25 1.13 -2.52
N ALA A 66 15.02 0.08 -2.28
CA ALA A 66 15.64 -0.19 -0.98
C ALA A 66 16.63 0.92 -0.61
N GLN A 67 17.45 1.39 -1.56
CA GLN A 67 18.36 2.52 -1.37
C GLN A 67 17.61 3.79 -0.96
N HIS A 68 16.56 4.18 -1.70
CA HIS A 68 15.74 5.34 -1.36
C HIS A 68 15.08 5.24 0.03
N ARG A 69 14.80 4.03 0.53
CA ARG A 69 14.21 3.85 1.88
C ARG A 69 15.25 3.92 3.00
N LEU A 70 16.50 3.59 2.72
CA LEU A 70 17.61 3.66 3.67
C LEU A 70 18.21 5.06 3.74
N GLU A 71 18.09 5.85 2.68
CA GLU A 71 18.58 7.23 2.64
C GLU A 71 17.74 8.13 3.56
N ILE A 72 18.36 8.61 4.65
CA ILE A 72 17.79 9.58 5.57
C ILE A 72 18.38 10.95 5.25
N TYR A 73 17.70 11.75 4.44
CA TYR A 73 18.17 13.08 4.05
C TYR A 73 17.95 14.16 5.12
N ARG A 74 17.25 13.85 6.22
CA ARG A 74 16.90 14.84 7.25
C ARG A 74 18.11 15.41 7.99
N GLU A 75 19.21 14.68 8.00
CA GLU A 75 20.46 15.06 8.69
C GLU A 75 21.60 15.35 7.71
N ASP A 76 21.36 15.26 6.40
CA ASP A 76 22.38 15.55 5.40
C ASP A 76 22.51 17.08 5.20
N PRO A 77 23.67 17.69 5.51
CA PRO A 77 23.87 19.13 5.43
C PRO A 77 23.78 19.69 4.00
N LYS A 78 23.75 18.84 2.97
CA LYS A 78 23.57 19.26 1.57
C LYS A 78 22.12 19.51 1.19
N TYR A 79 21.17 19.12 2.03
CA TYR A 79 19.75 19.24 1.76
C TYR A 79 19.10 20.22 2.73
N GLU A 80 18.22 21.07 2.21
CA GLU A 80 17.37 21.95 3.02
C GLU A 80 15.89 21.58 2.87
N PRO A 81 15.10 21.64 3.95
CA PRO A 81 13.65 21.43 3.84
C PRO A 81 12.99 22.57 3.04
N VAL A 82 12.40 22.25 1.90
CA VAL A 82 11.68 23.24 1.07
C VAL A 82 10.24 23.46 1.55
N THR A 83 9.53 22.37 1.91
CA THR A 83 8.13 22.44 2.34
C THR A 83 7.79 21.36 3.37
N ASP A 84 7.06 21.72 4.44
CA ASP A 84 6.57 20.77 5.44
C ASP A 84 5.12 20.33 5.17
N VAL A 85 4.94 19.58 4.07
CA VAL A 85 3.62 19.09 3.64
C VAL A 85 2.99 18.16 4.67
N ARG A 86 3.80 17.39 5.41
CA ARG A 86 3.29 16.44 6.42
C ARG A 86 2.62 17.18 7.57
N SER A 87 3.24 18.23 8.11
CA SER A 87 2.61 19.04 9.17
C SER A 87 1.40 19.82 8.66
N GLN A 88 1.45 20.32 7.42
CA GLN A 88 0.30 20.99 6.79
C GLN A 88 -0.91 20.04 6.67
N LEU A 89 -0.71 18.79 6.22
CA LEU A 89 -1.79 17.80 6.15
C LEU A 89 -2.34 17.47 7.55
N LYS A 90 -1.46 17.29 8.54
CA LYS A 90 -1.88 17.04 9.93
C LYS A 90 -2.70 18.20 10.50
N PHE A 91 -2.38 19.43 10.11
CA PHE A 91 -3.17 20.60 10.49
C PHE A 91 -4.58 20.57 9.87
N PHE A 92 -4.71 20.21 8.59
CA PHE A 92 -6.03 20.03 7.97
C PHE A 92 -6.84 18.92 8.63
N GLU A 93 -6.21 17.78 8.97
CA GLU A 93 -6.88 16.71 9.73
C GLU A 93 -7.41 17.19 11.09
N GLN A 94 -6.65 18.05 11.78
CA GLN A 94 -7.08 18.66 13.05
C GLN A 94 -8.24 19.64 12.87
N LEU A 95 -8.22 20.46 11.81
CA LEU A 95 -9.33 21.35 11.47
C LEU A 95 -10.62 20.56 11.24
N ASP A 96 -10.55 19.50 10.42
CA ASP A 96 -11.68 18.63 10.13
C ASP A 96 -12.25 17.98 11.41
N ALA A 97 -11.37 17.53 12.31
CA ALA A 97 -11.79 16.96 13.59
C ALA A 97 -12.50 18.00 14.49
N MET A 98 -12.00 19.25 14.52
CA MET A 98 -12.63 20.33 15.28
C MET A 98 -14.00 20.71 14.70
N GLU A 99 -14.13 20.77 13.37
CA GLU A 99 -15.41 21.05 12.73
C GLU A 99 -16.46 19.98 13.02
N ARG A 100 -16.07 18.70 12.97
CA ARG A 100 -16.96 17.58 13.34
C ARG A 100 -17.42 17.71 14.78
N LYS A 101 -16.49 17.91 15.72
CA LYS A 101 -16.82 18.10 17.14
C LYS A 101 -17.78 19.27 17.36
N ARG A 102 -17.60 20.38 16.63
CA ARG A 102 -18.52 21.53 16.71
C ARG A 102 -19.91 21.18 16.20
N ARG A 103 -20.03 20.46 15.09
CA ARG A 103 -21.35 20.01 14.57
C ARG A 103 -22.03 19.08 15.57
N ASP A 104 -21.31 18.10 16.10
CA ASP A 104 -21.85 17.14 17.07
C ASP A 104 -22.35 17.85 18.34
N GLU A 105 -21.60 18.85 18.85
CA GLU A 105 -22.04 19.65 20.00
C GLU A 105 -23.27 20.48 19.68
N GLN A 106 -23.35 21.08 18.48
CA GLN A 106 -24.52 21.84 18.05
C GLN A 106 -25.77 20.96 17.93
N GLU A 107 -25.63 19.74 17.40
CA GLU A 107 -26.72 18.76 17.35
C GLU A 107 -27.15 18.35 18.76
N ARG A 108 -26.18 18.09 19.66
CA ARG A 108 -26.44 17.77 21.07
C ARG A 108 -27.18 18.90 21.80
N GLU A 109 -26.74 20.15 21.63
CA GLU A 109 -27.38 21.32 22.22
C GLU A 109 -28.81 21.50 21.70
N MET A 110 -29.03 21.30 20.39
CA MET A 110 -30.36 21.38 19.78
C MET A 110 -31.32 20.34 20.40
N LEU A 111 -30.87 19.10 20.54
CA LEU A 111 -31.64 18.03 21.18
C LEU A 111 -31.95 18.35 22.64
N LEU A 112 -30.96 18.83 23.40
CA LEU A 112 -31.14 19.24 24.80
C LEU A 112 -32.14 20.39 24.95
N ARG A 113 -32.10 21.38 24.05
CA ARG A 113 -33.03 22.50 24.03
C ARG A 113 -34.46 22.02 23.75
N ALA A 114 -34.65 21.13 22.78
CA ALA A 114 -35.95 20.54 22.46
C ALA A 114 -36.52 19.70 23.64
N ALA A 115 -35.67 18.96 24.36
CA ALA A 115 -36.08 18.23 25.55
C ALA A 115 -36.50 19.17 26.70
N LYS A 116 -35.72 20.23 26.96
CA LYS A 116 -36.03 21.23 28.00
C LYS A 116 -37.29 22.05 27.70
N SER A 117 -37.59 22.34 26.43
CA SER A 117 -38.85 23.03 26.07
C SER A 117 -40.06 22.13 26.31
N ARG A 118 -39.95 20.82 26.03
CA ARG A 118 -41.01 19.84 26.32
C ARG A 118 -41.25 19.67 27.82
N SER A 119 -40.20 19.74 28.66
CA SER A 119 -40.36 19.64 30.11
C SER A 119 -40.88 20.92 30.78
N LYS A 120 -40.77 22.09 30.13
CA LYS A 120 -41.30 23.37 30.62
C LYS A 120 -42.78 23.59 30.30
N GLN A 121 -43.31 22.94 29.26
CA GLN A 121 -44.75 22.66 29.21
C GLN A 121 -45.02 21.60 30.27
N GLU A 122 -45.38 22.04 31.49
CA GLU A 122 -45.90 21.14 32.52
C GLU A 122 -46.97 20.26 31.86
N ASP A 123 -46.80 18.94 31.98
CA ASP A 123 -47.77 17.96 31.48
C ASP A 123 -49.16 18.35 32.00
N PRO A 124 -50.17 18.57 31.15
CA PRO A 124 -51.51 18.93 31.61
C PRO A 124 -52.07 17.93 32.64
N GLU A 125 -51.60 16.68 32.64
CA GLU A 125 -51.89 15.70 33.68
C GLU A 125 -51.29 16.07 35.06
N GLN A 126 -50.06 16.59 35.12
CA GLN A 126 -49.44 17.04 36.38
C GLN A 126 -50.12 18.29 36.96
N LEU A 127 -50.58 19.21 36.11
CA LEU A 127 -51.40 20.36 36.53
C LEU A 127 -52.76 19.93 37.06
N ARG A 128 -53.36 18.86 36.51
CA ARG A 128 -54.61 18.26 37.00
C ARG A 128 -54.43 17.55 38.34
N LEU A 129 -53.30 16.88 38.55
CA LEU A 129 -52.95 16.22 39.82
C LEU A 129 -52.72 17.23 40.96
N LYS A 130 -52.14 18.40 40.69
CA LYS A 130 -51.97 19.48 41.69
C LYS A 130 -53.26 20.24 42.02
N ARG A 131 -54.30 20.16 41.18
CA ARG A 131 -55.60 20.83 41.40
C ARG A 131 -56.62 20.01 42.19
N LYS A 132 -56.31 18.76 42.56
CA LYS A 132 -57.18 18.02 43.49
C LYS A 132 -56.92 18.51 44.92
N PRO A 133 -57.92 19.08 45.62
CA PRO A 133 -57.76 19.47 47.02
C PRO A 133 -57.60 18.22 47.91
N LYS A 134 -56.97 18.41 49.07
CA LYS A 134 -56.87 17.41 50.14
C LYS A 134 -58.24 17.00 50.66
#